data_AF-A0A954BAC1-F1
#
_entry.id   AF-A0A954BAC1-F1
#
_cell.length_a   1.000
_cell.length_b   1.000
_cell.length_c   1.000
_cell.angle_alpha   90.00
_cell.angle_beta   90.00
_cell.angle_gamma   90.00
#
_symmetry.space_group_name_H-M   'P 1'
#
loop_
_entity.id
_entity.type
_entity.pdbx_description
1 polymer ?
#
loop_
_entity_poly.entity_id
_entity_poly.type
_entity_poly.pdbx_seq_one_letter_code
_entity_poly.pdbx_strand_id
1 'polypeptide(L)'
;MKRLLTTAAAALMVFSLGAAHADPRNRVRVDQSGYGNGAAAAQQGDRNGTVIVQGGRGQYARGVQSGYNNFLRMDQYGTRNSVGTAQIGENNFAVTGQDGLNLRADTLQTGYGNVSGIAQIGTNNRAVADQDGYNNTSGIIQVGNGQDVTVRQRGEGNISVVVQSGYN
;
A
#
# COMPACT_ATOMS: atom_id res chain seq x y z
N MET A 1 47.56 -4.04 -49.05
CA MET A 1 46.29 -3.52 -48.50
C MET A 1 46.48 -3.13 -47.04
N LYS A 2 46.72 -1.85 -46.73
CA LYS A 2 46.55 -1.27 -45.38
C LYS A 2 46.09 0.18 -45.56
N ARG A 3 44.84 0.46 -45.19
CA ARG A 3 44.19 1.75 -45.33
C ARG A 3 44.68 2.70 -44.23
N LEU A 4 45.13 3.89 -44.62
CA LEU A 4 45.23 5.06 -43.77
C LEU A 4 43.84 5.43 -43.26
N LEU A 5 43.69 5.62 -41.95
CA LEU A 5 42.55 6.31 -41.37
C LEU A 5 43.04 7.27 -40.29
N THR A 6 42.65 8.52 -40.52
CA THR A 6 42.99 9.77 -39.87
C THR A 6 42.53 9.84 -38.41
N THR A 7 43.41 10.33 -37.53
CA THR A 7 43.09 10.74 -36.17
C THR A 7 42.27 12.02 -36.18
N ALA A 8 41.01 11.94 -35.77
CA ALA A 8 40.20 13.10 -35.43
C ALA A 8 40.36 13.39 -33.93
N ALA A 9 41.02 14.51 -33.60
CA ALA A 9 40.95 15.10 -32.29
C ALA A 9 39.57 15.75 -32.11
N ALA A 10 38.82 15.34 -31.08
CA ALA A 10 37.60 16.03 -30.66
C ALA A 10 37.65 16.25 -29.14
N ALA A 11 37.50 17.53 -28.81
CA ALA A 11 37.64 18.20 -27.53
C ALA A 11 37.07 17.48 -26.30
N LEU A 12 37.81 17.60 -25.21
CA LEU A 12 37.37 17.38 -23.84
C LEU A 12 36.23 18.37 -23.52
N MET A 13 35.00 17.89 -23.34
CA MET A 13 33.93 18.66 -22.69
C MET A 13 33.70 18.09 -21.30
N VAL A 14 34.19 18.80 -20.28
CA VAL A 14 33.85 18.56 -18.88
C VAL A 14 32.42 19.08 -18.67
N PHE A 15 31.45 18.18 -18.61
CA PHE A 15 30.15 18.49 -18.02
C PHE A 15 30.23 18.18 -16.53
N SER A 16 30.16 19.22 -15.71
CA SER A 16 29.84 19.10 -14.29
C SER A 16 28.40 18.59 -14.17
N LEU A 17 28.21 17.28 -14.11
CA LEU A 17 26.95 16.72 -13.68
C LEU A 17 26.90 16.89 -12.15
N GLY A 18 26.34 18.01 -11.72
CA GLY A 18 25.91 18.21 -10.34
C GLY A 18 25.10 16.99 -9.90
N ALA A 19 25.35 16.54 -8.67
CA ALA A 19 24.73 15.36 -8.08
C ALA A 19 23.25 15.26 -8.45
N ALA A 20 22.93 14.32 -9.33
CA ALA A 20 21.56 13.96 -9.64
C ALA A 20 20.94 13.45 -8.33
N HIS A 21 20.19 14.33 -7.64
CA HIS A 21 19.30 13.95 -6.56
C HIS A 21 18.30 12.95 -7.14
N ALA A 22 18.57 11.67 -6.95
CA ALA A 22 17.60 10.61 -7.15
C ALA A 22 16.54 10.74 -6.06
N ASP A 23 15.56 11.61 -6.26
CA ASP A 23 14.33 11.63 -5.46
C ASP A 23 13.25 10.84 -6.23
N PRO A 24 13.05 9.54 -5.95
CA PRO A 24 11.97 8.75 -6.53
C PRO A 24 10.68 9.11 -5.80
N ARG A 25 10.09 10.21 -6.22
CA ARG A 25 8.97 10.91 -5.59
C ARG A 25 7.66 10.11 -5.50
N ASN A 26 7.61 8.86 -5.94
CA ASN A 26 6.58 7.89 -5.59
C ASN A 26 7.21 6.51 -5.72
N ARG A 27 7.06 5.64 -4.72
CA ARG A 27 7.61 4.28 -4.72
C ARG A 27 6.48 3.26 -4.67
N VAL A 28 6.41 2.41 -5.68
CA VAL A 28 5.60 1.20 -5.69
C VAL A 28 6.52 -0.02 -5.65
N ARG A 29 6.33 -0.91 -4.69
CA ARG A 29 6.90 -2.26 -4.69
C ARG A 29 5.77 -3.27 -4.70
N VAL A 30 5.75 -4.15 -5.69
CA VAL A 30 4.85 -5.29 -5.76
C VAL A 30 5.68 -6.57 -5.76
N ASP A 31 5.40 -7.46 -4.81
CA ASP A 31 6.06 -8.76 -4.65
C ASP A 31 4.98 -9.84 -4.66
N GLN A 32 4.97 -10.67 -5.70
CA GLN A 32 3.95 -11.70 -5.91
C GLN A 32 4.59 -13.07 -6.00
N SER A 33 4.15 -13.98 -5.14
CA SER A 33 4.49 -15.40 -5.17
C SER A 33 3.20 -16.24 -5.22
N GLY A 34 3.17 -17.26 -6.08
CA GLY A 34 2.02 -18.14 -6.28
C GLY A 34 1.27 -17.92 -7.61
N TYR A 35 -0.02 -18.31 -7.69
CA TYR A 35 -0.74 -18.44 -8.96
C TYR A 35 -1.98 -17.55 -9.05
N GLY A 36 -2.07 -16.72 -10.10
CA GLY A 36 -3.27 -15.94 -10.43
C GLY A 36 -3.53 -14.74 -9.52
N ASN A 37 -2.49 -14.13 -8.94
CA ASN A 37 -2.63 -12.93 -8.13
C ASN A 37 -2.69 -11.66 -9.00
N GLY A 38 -3.56 -10.72 -8.64
CA GLY A 38 -3.66 -9.40 -9.25
C GLY A 38 -3.26 -8.31 -8.25
N ALA A 39 -2.41 -7.39 -8.68
CA ALA A 39 -2.04 -6.22 -7.90
C ALA A 39 -2.09 -4.97 -8.78
N ALA A 40 -2.66 -3.89 -8.23
CA ALA A 40 -2.68 -2.58 -8.85
C ALA A 40 -2.31 -1.51 -7.83
N ALA A 41 -1.43 -0.60 -8.20
CA ALA A 41 -1.08 0.57 -7.39
C ALA A 41 -1.11 1.81 -8.27
N ALA A 42 -1.81 2.86 -7.81
CA ALA A 42 -1.83 4.16 -8.46
C ALA A 42 -1.43 5.23 -7.43
N GLN A 43 -0.46 6.07 -7.78
CA GLN A 43 0.04 7.14 -6.92
C GLN A 43 0.00 8.46 -7.69
N GLN A 44 -0.69 9.45 -7.12
CA GLN A 44 -0.76 10.83 -7.60
C GLN A 44 -0.23 11.75 -6.50
N GLY A 45 0.68 12.66 -6.83
CA GLY A 45 1.34 13.54 -5.86
C GLY A 45 2.80 13.17 -5.63
N ASP A 46 3.34 13.42 -4.44
CA ASP A 46 4.79 13.36 -4.15
C ASP A 46 5.06 12.60 -2.84
N ARG A 47 6.19 11.90 -2.77
CA ARG A 47 6.66 10.98 -1.72
C ARG A 47 5.71 9.88 -1.27
N ASN A 48 4.76 9.43 -2.09
CA ASN A 48 3.90 8.32 -1.68
C ASN A 48 4.63 6.96 -1.77
N GLY A 49 4.40 6.08 -0.80
CA GLY A 49 4.93 4.72 -0.75
C GLY A 49 3.82 3.68 -0.77
N THR A 50 3.90 2.72 -1.69
CA THR A 50 3.02 1.56 -1.76
C THR A 50 3.88 0.29 -1.74
N VAL A 51 3.58 -0.61 -0.82
CA VAL A 51 4.15 -1.97 -0.80
C VAL A 51 3.01 -2.99 -0.84
N ILE A 52 3.04 -3.87 -1.82
CA ILE A 52 2.08 -4.98 -1.94
C ILE A 52 2.89 -6.27 -1.93
N VAL A 53 2.60 -7.17 -1.00
CA VAL A 53 3.17 -8.52 -0.93
C VAL A 53 2.03 -9.52 -0.98
N GLN A 54 2.04 -10.42 -1.96
CA GLN A 54 1.04 -11.48 -2.13
C GLN A 54 1.72 -12.83 -2.19
N GLY A 55 1.34 -13.75 -1.31
CA GLY A 55 1.80 -15.13 -1.30
C GLY A 55 0.63 -16.11 -1.30
N GLY A 56 0.37 -16.77 -2.43
CA GLY A 56 -0.73 -17.73 -2.53
C GLY A 56 -1.47 -17.72 -3.86
N ARG A 57 -2.77 -18.02 -3.85
CA ARG A 57 -3.56 -18.22 -5.07
C ARG A 57 -4.75 -17.27 -5.16
N GLY A 58 -4.84 -16.52 -6.27
CA GLY A 58 -6.03 -15.72 -6.59
C GLY A 58 -6.23 -14.48 -5.71
N GLN A 59 -5.16 -13.90 -5.16
CA GLN A 59 -5.24 -12.70 -4.33
C GLN A 59 -5.46 -11.44 -5.19
N TYR A 60 -6.20 -10.45 -4.69
CA TYR A 60 -6.36 -9.14 -5.31
C TYR A 60 -5.95 -8.01 -4.35
N ALA A 61 -5.07 -7.11 -4.79
CA ALA A 61 -4.66 -5.93 -4.04
C ALA A 61 -4.79 -4.68 -4.91
N ARG A 62 -5.42 -3.63 -4.36
CA ARG A 62 -5.53 -2.33 -5.02
C ARG A 62 -5.19 -1.19 -4.06
N GLY A 63 -4.07 -0.52 -4.31
CA GLY A 63 -3.66 0.71 -3.62
C GLY A 63 -3.88 1.95 -4.48
N VAL A 64 -4.51 2.98 -3.93
CA VAL A 64 -4.60 4.31 -4.55
C VAL A 64 -4.17 5.37 -3.54
N GLN A 65 -3.18 6.18 -3.90
CA GLN A 65 -2.72 7.29 -3.07
C GLN A 65 -2.80 8.59 -3.87
N SER A 66 -3.39 9.63 -3.29
CA SER A 66 -3.41 10.98 -3.84
C SER A 66 -2.97 11.98 -2.77
N GLY A 67 -1.92 12.75 -3.05
CA GLY A 67 -1.37 13.78 -2.15
C GLY A 67 0.10 13.55 -1.78
N TYR A 68 0.50 13.95 -0.58
CA TYR A 68 1.91 14.02 -0.19
C TYR A 68 2.28 13.05 0.95
N ASN A 69 3.35 12.28 0.78
CA ASN A 69 3.94 11.43 1.82
C ASN A 69 2.97 10.41 2.46
N ASN A 70 2.02 9.87 1.67
CA ASN A 70 1.18 8.78 2.16
C ASN A 70 1.91 7.45 2.04
N PHE A 71 1.70 6.54 2.99
CA PHE A 71 2.25 5.19 2.95
C PHE A 71 1.16 4.13 3.09
N LEU A 72 1.15 3.15 2.19
CA LEU A 72 0.32 1.96 2.31
C LEU A 72 1.16 0.69 2.17
N ARG A 73 0.79 -0.32 2.97
CA ARG A 73 1.33 -1.69 2.87
C ARG A 73 0.19 -2.70 2.91
N MET A 74 0.21 -3.64 1.97
CA MET A 74 -0.74 -4.74 1.88
C MET A 74 0.01 -6.06 1.84
N ASP A 75 -0.22 -6.92 2.82
CA ASP A 75 0.34 -8.26 2.89
C ASP A 75 -0.81 -9.29 2.84
N GLN A 76 -0.84 -10.14 1.81
CA GLN A 76 -1.90 -11.14 1.63
C GLN A 76 -1.31 -12.54 1.46
N TYR A 77 -1.65 -13.44 2.37
CA TYR A 77 -1.28 -14.86 2.32
C TYR A 77 -2.52 -15.75 2.23
N GLY A 78 -2.43 -16.87 1.51
CA GLY A 78 -3.53 -17.85 1.39
C GLY A 78 -4.26 -17.84 0.05
N THR A 79 -5.60 -17.78 0.05
CA THR A 79 -6.40 -17.95 -1.18
C THR A 79 -7.59 -16.98 -1.27
N ARG A 80 -7.78 -16.34 -2.43
CA ARG A 80 -8.92 -15.44 -2.76
C ARG A 80 -9.16 -14.28 -1.78
N ASN A 81 -8.11 -13.75 -1.18
CA ASN A 81 -8.15 -12.56 -0.34
C ASN A 81 -8.13 -11.29 -1.20
N SER A 82 -8.81 -10.25 -0.73
CA SER A 82 -8.96 -8.96 -1.41
C SER A 82 -8.67 -7.80 -0.45
N VAL A 83 -7.76 -6.90 -0.86
CA VAL A 83 -7.49 -5.64 -0.17
C VAL A 83 -7.69 -4.45 -1.10
N GLY A 84 -8.46 -3.47 -0.65
CA GLY A 84 -8.54 -2.13 -1.20
C GLY A 84 -8.01 -1.10 -0.19
N THR A 85 -7.13 -0.20 -0.62
CA THR A 85 -6.74 0.95 0.20
C THR A 85 -6.72 2.21 -0.66
N ALA A 86 -7.40 3.25 -0.19
CA ALA A 86 -7.41 4.57 -0.78
C ALA A 86 -6.98 5.60 0.28
N GLN A 87 -5.94 6.37 -0.01
CA GLN A 87 -5.48 7.47 0.84
C GLN A 87 -5.50 8.78 0.04
N ILE A 88 -6.19 9.79 0.57
CA ILE A 88 -6.31 11.11 -0.03
C ILE A 88 -5.89 12.15 1.01
N GLY A 89 -4.86 12.93 0.71
CA GLY A 89 -4.32 13.96 1.60
C GLY A 89 -2.85 13.75 1.92
N GLU A 90 -2.43 14.03 3.15
CA GLU A 90 -1.01 14.07 3.51
C GLU A 90 -0.67 13.23 4.73
N ASN A 91 0.49 12.58 4.72
CA ASN A 91 1.03 11.80 5.84
C ASN A 91 0.08 10.70 6.36
N ASN A 92 -0.81 10.15 5.52
CA ASN A 92 -1.66 9.04 5.94
C ASN A 92 -0.89 7.72 5.89
N PHE A 93 -1.13 6.84 6.86
CA PHE A 93 -0.51 5.53 6.98
C PHE A 93 -1.57 4.43 7.07
N ALA A 94 -1.48 3.42 6.19
CA ALA A 94 -2.39 2.28 6.17
C ALA A 94 -1.62 0.97 6.05
N VAL A 95 -1.93 0.01 6.91
CA VAL A 95 -1.39 -1.36 6.83
C VAL A 95 -2.55 -2.35 6.85
N THR A 96 -2.55 -3.28 5.91
CA THR A 96 -3.49 -4.40 5.88
C THR A 96 -2.74 -5.72 5.77
N GLY A 97 -2.98 -6.63 6.70
CA GLY A 97 -2.50 -8.01 6.68
C GLY A 97 -3.68 -8.99 6.62
N GLN A 98 -3.65 -9.92 5.67
CA GLN A 98 -4.65 -10.98 5.52
C GLN A 98 -3.95 -12.34 5.43
N ASP A 99 -4.32 -13.28 6.30
CA ASP A 99 -3.87 -14.66 6.23
C ASP A 99 -5.05 -15.63 6.33
N GLY A 100 -5.33 -16.33 5.23
CA GLY A 100 -6.42 -17.31 5.17
C GLY A 100 -7.18 -17.34 3.84
N LEU A 101 -8.48 -17.61 3.91
CA LEU A 101 -9.35 -17.83 2.76
C LEU A 101 -10.48 -16.80 2.68
N ASN A 102 -10.63 -16.15 1.53
CA ASN A 102 -11.74 -15.24 1.23
C ASN A 102 -11.89 -14.09 2.24
N LEU A 103 -10.77 -13.48 2.61
CA LEU A 103 -10.71 -12.31 3.48
C LEU A 103 -10.87 -11.03 2.66
N ARG A 104 -11.64 -10.07 3.17
CA ARG A 104 -11.84 -8.76 2.52
C ARG A 104 -11.55 -7.62 3.48
N ALA A 105 -10.68 -6.70 3.05
CA ALA A 105 -10.37 -5.49 3.79
C ALA A 105 -10.43 -4.26 2.88
N ASP A 106 -11.13 -3.22 3.32
CA ASP A 106 -11.23 -1.93 2.63
C ASP A 106 -10.82 -0.82 3.60
N THR A 107 -9.79 -0.04 3.26
CA THR A 107 -9.35 1.13 4.02
C THR A 107 -9.51 2.41 3.19
N LEU A 108 -10.19 3.41 3.74
CA LEU A 108 -10.30 4.75 3.20
C LEU A 108 -9.79 5.75 4.23
N GLN A 109 -8.80 6.57 3.86
CA GLN A 109 -8.30 7.66 4.68
C GLN A 109 -8.33 8.96 3.90
N THR A 110 -9.01 9.96 4.45
CA THR A 110 -9.07 11.32 3.88
C THR A 110 -8.60 12.33 4.93
N GLY A 111 -7.68 13.22 4.57
CA GLY A 111 -7.17 14.27 5.45
C GLY A 111 -5.68 14.10 5.78
N TYR A 112 -5.29 14.46 7.01
CA TYR A 112 -3.90 14.57 7.41
C TYR A 112 -3.57 13.66 8.60
N GLY A 113 -2.49 12.88 8.48
CA GLY A 113 -1.91 12.14 9.61
C GLY A 113 -2.76 10.98 10.13
N ASN A 114 -3.70 10.45 9.35
CA ASN A 114 -4.53 9.32 9.78
C ASN A 114 -3.75 8.01 9.73
N VAL A 115 -3.95 7.14 10.71
CA VAL A 115 -3.31 5.83 10.85
C VAL A 115 -4.39 4.74 10.91
N SER A 116 -4.30 3.75 10.02
CA SER A 116 -5.21 2.61 9.96
C SER A 116 -4.44 1.29 9.89
N GLY A 117 -4.82 0.34 10.75
CA GLY A 117 -4.30 -1.03 10.73
C GLY A 117 -5.44 -2.04 10.65
N ILE A 118 -5.39 -2.95 9.69
CA ILE A 118 -6.32 -4.09 9.58
C ILE A 118 -5.52 -5.39 9.59
N ALA A 119 -5.85 -6.31 10.49
CA ALA A 119 -5.33 -7.68 10.51
C ALA A 119 -6.50 -8.66 10.49
N GLN A 120 -6.54 -9.55 9.49
CA GLN A 120 -7.55 -10.60 9.37
C GLN A 120 -6.88 -11.97 9.28
N ILE A 121 -7.27 -12.88 10.17
CA ILE A 121 -6.80 -14.27 10.19
C ILE A 121 -8.01 -15.19 10.19
N GLY A 122 -8.08 -16.15 9.27
CA GLY A 122 -9.15 -17.16 9.21
C GLY A 122 -9.90 -17.18 7.89
N THR A 123 -11.24 -17.21 7.93
CA THR A 123 -12.06 -17.41 6.72
C THR A 123 -13.26 -16.49 6.64
N ASN A 124 -13.55 -15.94 5.46
CA ASN A 124 -14.76 -15.13 5.21
C ASN A 124 -14.91 -13.89 6.12
N ASN A 125 -13.81 -13.29 6.57
CA ASN A 125 -13.88 -12.05 7.36
C ASN A 125 -13.92 -10.82 6.46
N ARG A 126 -14.63 -9.80 6.91
CA ARG A 126 -14.76 -8.48 6.27
C ARG A 126 -14.41 -7.37 7.25
N ALA A 127 -13.47 -6.51 6.87
CA ALA A 127 -13.06 -5.34 7.65
C ALA A 127 -13.16 -4.07 6.80
N VAL A 128 -13.73 -3.01 7.36
CA VAL A 128 -13.76 -1.69 6.74
C VAL A 128 -13.27 -0.65 7.73
N ALA A 129 -12.25 0.12 7.35
CA ALA A 129 -11.79 1.29 8.10
C ALA A 129 -11.98 2.55 7.24
N ASP A 130 -12.80 3.49 7.73
CA ASP A 130 -13.06 4.78 7.10
C ASP A 130 -12.70 5.91 8.07
N GLN A 131 -11.63 6.63 7.77
CA GLN A 131 -11.14 7.76 8.56
C GLN A 131 -11.16 9.03 7.74
N ASP A 132 -11.84 10.05 8.25
CA ASP A 132 -11.90 11.37 7.63
C ASP A 132 -11.66 12.46 8.68
N GLY A 133 -10.56 13.20 8.51
CA GLY A 133 -10.13 14.27 9.41
C GLY A 133 -8.63 14.22 9.71
N TYR A 134 -8.26 14.60 10.94
CA TYR A 134 -6.88 14.86 11.34
C TYR A 134 -6.44 13.91 12.46
N ASN A 135 -5.30 13.26 12.30
CA ASN A 135 -4.66 12.44 13.35
C ASN A 135 -5.56 11.34 13.95
N ASN A 136 -6.47 10.75 13.15
CA ASN A 136 -7.29 9.62 13.63
C ASN A 136 -6.49 8.32 13.57
N THR A 137 -6.63 7.46 14.57
CA THR A 137 -6.01 6.14 14.64
C THR A 137 -7.07 5.05 14.76
N SER A 138 -7.05 4.07 13.86
CA SER A 138 -7.94 2.91 13.91
C SER A 138 -7.17 1.60 13.78
N GLY A 139 -7.60 0.59 14.53
CA GLY A 139 -7.09 -0.77 14.47
C GLY A 139 -8.25 -1.78 14.42
N ILE A 140 -8.25 -2.66 13.43
CA ILE A 140 -9.21 -3.77 13.33
C ILE A 140 -8.42 -5.08 13.34
N ILE A 141 -8.74 -5.97 14.27
CA ILE A 141 -8.20 -7.33 14.34
C ILE A 141 -9.37 -8.30 14.31
N GLN A 142 -9.44 -9.14 13.28
CA GLN A 142 -10.44 -10.19 13.14
C GLN A 142 -9.77 -11.56 13.09
N VAL A 143 -10.14 -12.45 14.01
CA VAL A 143 -9.60 -13.82 14.08
C VAL A 143 -10.75 -14.83 14.09
N GLY A 144 -10.83 -15.68 13.07
CA GLY A 144 -11.81 -16.76 12.98
C GLY A 144 -12.68 -16.70 11.72
N ASN A 145 -13.96 -17.06 11.83
CA ASN A 145 -14.85 -17.25 10.68
C ASN A 145 -16.03 -16.27 10.68
N GLY A 146 -16.26 -15.57 9.56
CA GLY A 146 -17.49 -14.82 9.31
C GLY A 146 -17.62 -13.51 10.08
N GLN A 147 -16.50 -12.90 10.48
CA GLN A 147 -16.51 -11.64 11.22
C GLN A 147 -16.74 -10.46 10.25
N ASP A 148 -17.59 -9.50 10.61
CA ASP A 148 -17.80 -8.25 9.86
C ASP A 148 -17.62 -7.04 10.78
N VAL A 149 -16.53 -6.30 10.60
CA VAL A 149 -16.19 -5.12 11.40
C VAL A 149 -16.15 -3.90 10.50
N THR A 150 -16.78 -2.83 10.95
CA THR A 150 -16.65 -1.52 10.32
C THR A 150 -16.31 -0.47 11.38
N VAL A 151 -15.19 0.23 11.19
CA VAL A 151 -14.79 1.39 11.98
C VAL A 151 -14.93 2.64 11.12
N ARG A 152 -15.69 3.62 11.62
CA ARG A 152 -15.79 4.95 11.03
C ARG A 152 -15.35 6.00 12.04
N GLN A 153 -14.37 6.82 11.69
CA GLN A 153 -13.90 7.93 12.51
C GLN A 153 -13.99 9.23 11.71
N ARG A 154 -14.61 10.25 12.30
CA ARG A 154 -14.74 11.59 11.73
C ARG A 154 -14.22 12.61 12.75
N GLY A 155 -13.44 13.58 12.30
CA GLY A 155 -12.92 14.66 13.17
C GLY A 155 -11.44 14.51 13.51
N GLU A 156 -11.05 14.97 14.70
CA GLU A 156 -9.65 15.06 15.11
C GLU A 156 -9.32 14.15 16.30
N GLY A 157 -8.19 13.44 16.23
CA GLY A 157 -7.60 12.73 17.37
C GLY A 157 -8.37 11.50 17.87
N ASN A 158 -9.27 10.94 17.06
CA ASN A 158 -10.02 9.76 17.48
C ASN A 158 -9.14 8.50 17.51
N ILE A 159 -9.29 7.68 18.55
CA ILE A 159 -8.62 6.38 18.65
C ILE A 159 -9.68 5.29 18.76
N SER A 160 -9.62 4.27 17.91
CA SER A 160 -10.52 3.12 17.95
C SER A 160 -9.76 1.83 17.72
N VAL A 161 -10.03 0.83 18.54
CA VAL A 161 -9.50 -0.52 18.37
C VAL A 161 -10.67 -1.49 18.47
N VAL A 162 -10.86 -2.31 17.44
CA VAL A 162 -11.86 -3.38 17.43
C VAL A 162 -11.14 -4.71 17.29
N VAL A 163 -11.37 -5.59 18.26
CA VAL A 163 -10.89 -6.98 18.22
C VAL A 163 -12.10 -7.88 18.23
N GLN A 164 -12.28 -8.65 17.17
CA GLN A 164 -13.35 -9.63 17.05
C GLN A 164 -12.75 -11.01 16.82
N SER A 165 -12.99 -11.91 17.76
CA SER A 165 -12.56 -13.30 17.66
C SER A 165 -13.76 -14.24 17.77
N GLY A 166 -13.80 -15.26 16.93
CA GLY A 166 -14.85 -16.28 16.97
C GLY A 166 -14.58 -17.40 15.97
N TYR A 167 -14.44 -18.61 16.51
CA TYR A 167 -14.41 -19.85 15.74
C TYR A 167 -15.79 -20.50 15.95
N ASN A 168 -16.62 -20.54 14.90
CA ASN A 168 -17.79 -21.41 14.93
C ASN A 168 -17.36 -22.85 14.66
#